data_AF-Q9AKS5-F1
#
_entry.id   AF-Q9AKS5-F1
#
_cell.length_a   1.000
_cell.length_b   1.000
_cell.length_c   1.000
_cell.angle_alpha   90.00
_cell.angle_beta   90.00
_cell.angle_gamma   90.00
#
_symmetry.space_group_name_H-M   'P 1'
#
loop_
_entity.id
_entity.type
_entity.pdbx_description
1 polymer ?
#
loop_
_entity_poly.entity_id
_entity_poly.type
_entity_poly.pdbx_seq_one_letter_code
_entity_poly.pdbx_strand_id
1 'polypeptide(L)'
;MASLMQGFAEARQRRLQDRADFLSEQQLAREQRERDLQAQAEATAKYLAHAEQTRLAWEQGRQAIAENALESRRAEMQQRAEQVAKYLGDLNINRTEQAATDSEQRAQEVRSRTFKMRSQLKHIHKARIRAGKADLAQRQQLVHDRAALTLMQIEDLNKTRLANAAAAAAQRAQEAQSRAAEVAAQIQAINEQRINQAEQDASSRAQEFSDRVADVKSSLEQLEANRLALAASQAQQLQNFRTQLQESVWGGDRTTAVSPTPQPREAKVISKPVTEVTTSAANAAKSKKKNNKSETVAVAPEPEVVKAVEVVKEKEAPKTSGKIEQFVVDYVAQLSTNSSLLEVVNDRDTVRDLLAQGANTLKVDPSDILNTLLQMAEGSST
;
A
#
# COMPACT_ATOMS: atom_id res chain seq x y z
N MET A 1 84.39 -57.41 177.10
CA MET A 1 83.10 -56.99 176.50
C MET A 1 83.21 -55.74 175.60
N ALA A 2 84.09 -54.76 175.89
CA ALA A 2 84.11 -53.49 175.14
C ALA A 2 84.22 -53.61 173.59
N SER A 3 85.09 -54.49 173.05
CA SER A 3 85.28 -54.58 171.58
C SER A 3 84.05 -55.06 170.80
N LEU A 4 83.08 -55.73 171.46
CA LEU A 4 81.83 -56.13 170.82
C LEU A 4 80.92 -54.93 170.54
N MET A 5 80.85 -53.96 171.47
CA MET A 5 80.12 -52.70 171.26
C MET A 5 80.73 -51.89 170.10
N GLN A 6 82.07 -51.85 170.00
CA GLN A 6 82.75 -51.18 168.90
C GLN A 6 82.45 -51.85 167.55
N GLY A 7 82.52 -53.19 167.46
CA GLY A 7 82.12 -53.92 166.25
C GLY A 7 80.67 -53.67 165.83
N PHE A 8 79.74 -53.52 166.79
CA PHE A 8 78.36 -53.12 166.50
C PHE A 8 78.22 -51.67 166.03
N ALA A 9 79.04 -50.74 166.55
CA ALA A 9 79.08 -49.35 166.09
C ALA A 9 79.61 -49.26 164.66
N GLU A 10 80.74 -49.91 164.36
CA GLU A 10 81.34 -49.96 163.02
C GLU A 10 80.43 -50.68 162.01
N ALA A 11 79.77 -51.78 162.40
CA ALA A 11 78.80 -52.48 161.54
C ALA A 11 77.47 -51.71 161.35
N ARG A 12 77.14 -50.76 162.24
CA ARG A 12 76.03 -49.82 162.07
C ARG A 12 76.45 -48.65 161.18
N GLN A 13 77.68 -48.16 161.31
CA GLN A 13 78.23 -47.10 160.48
C GLN A 13 78.40 -47.55 159.02
N ARG A 14 78.91 -48.76 158.78
CA ARG A 14 78.90 -49.39 157.44
C ARG A 14 77.48 -49.45 156.88
N ARG A 15 76.51 -50.02 157.61
CA ARG A 15 75.10 -50.05 157.16
C ARG A 15 74.45 -48.69 156.91
N LEU A 16 75.01 -47.59 157.44
CA LEU A 16 74.59 -46.23 157.13
C LEU A 16 75.31 -45.68 155.89
N GLN A 17 76.57 -46.05 155.66
CA GLN A 17 77.29 -45.80 154.41
C GLN A 17 76.68 -46.62 153.26
N ASP A 18 76.60 -47.95 153.37
CA ASP A 18 75.94 -48.85 152.40
C ASP A 18 74.55 -48.33 151.98
N ARG A 19 73.80 -47.73 152.91
CA ARG A 19 72.48 -47.13 152.66
C ARG A 19 72.54 -45.74 152.04
N ALA A 20 73.51 -44.90 152.41
CA ALA A 20 73.73 -43.60 151.78
C ALA A 20 74.23 -43.78 150.34
N ASP A 21 75.17 -44.69 150.15
CA ASP A 21 75.73 -45.11 148.87
C ASP A 21 74.61 -45.66 147.97
N PHE A 22 73.82 -46.64 148.42
CA PHE A 22 72.64 -47.14 147.69
C PHE A 22 71.60 -46.06 147.36
N LEU A 23 71.39 -45.07 148.25
CA LEU A 23 70.50 -43.95 147.96
C LEU A 23 71.10 -43.00 146.91
N SER A 24 72.40 -42.76 146.93
CA SER A 24 73.11 -41.97 145.93
C SER A 24 73.17 -42.68 144.56
N GLU A 25 73.36 -44.00 144.54
CA GLU A 25 73.26 -44.85 143.35
C GLU A 25 71.83 -44.80 142.79
N GLN A 26 70.80 -44.86 143.65
CA GLN A 26 69.42 -44.76 143.19
C GLN A 26 69.05 -43.34 142.73
N GLN A 27 69.70 -42.29 143.25
CA GLN A 27 69.56 -40.92 142.74
C GLN A 27 70.26 -40.78 141.37
N LEU A 28 71.52 -41.20 141.23
CA LEU A 28 72.24 -41.24 139.96
C LEU A 28 71.51 -42.07 138.91
N ALA A 29 70.96 -43.23 139.28
CA ALA A 29 70.16 -44.08 138.39
C ALA A 29 68.75 -43.54 138.11
N ARG A 30 68.29 -42.49 138.81
CA ARG A 30 67.12 -41.68 138.42
C ARG A 30 67.54 -40.56 137.48
N GLU A 31 68.57 -39.79 137.83
CA GLU A 31 69.10 -38.72 136.97
C GLU A 31 69.54 -39.25 135.60
N GLN A 32 70.18 -40.42 135.53
CA GLN A 32 70.53 -41.08 134.27
C GLN A 32 69.26 -41.41 133.46
N ARG A 33 68.24 -42.03 134.07
CA ARG A 33 66.96 -42.30 133.39
C ARG A 33 66.22 -41.03 132.97
N GLU A 34 66.30 -39.96 133.74
CA GLU A 34 65.72 -38.65 133.37
C GLU A 34 66.49 -38.01 132.21
N ARG A 35 67.82 -38.08 132.20
CA ARG A 35 68.67 -37.65 131.06
C ARG A 35 68.44 -38.50 129.81
N ASP A 36 68.30 -39.82 129.95
CA ASP A 36 68.02 -40.75 128.86
C ASP A 36 66.62 -40.49 128.26
N LEU A 37 65.61 -40.27 129.10
CA LEU A 37 64.26 -39.91 128.67
C LEU A 37 64.21 -38.51 128.03
N GLN A 38 64.97 -37.53 128.55
CA GLN A 38 65.13 -36.22 127.92
C GLN A 38 65.84 -36.33 126.56
N ALA A 39 66.91 -37.13 126.45
CA ALA A 39 67.60 -37.38 125.20
C ALA A 39 66.72 -38.09 124.17
N GLN A 40 65.87 -39.04 124.60
CA GLN A 40 64.87 -39.69 123.74
C GLN A 40 63.75 -38.72 123.31
N ALA A 41 63.27 -37.86 124.21
CA ALA A 41 62.30 -36.80 123.90
C ALA A 41 62.88 -35.78 122.90
N GLU A 42 64.13 -35.36 123.10
CA GLU A 42 64.84 -34.49 122.15
C GLU A 42 65.08 -35.18 120.80
N ALA A 43 65.50 -36.44 120.78
CA ALA A 43 65.72 -37.19 119.55
C ALA A 43 64.41 -37.35 118.76
N THR A 44 63.32 -37.74 119.43
CA THR A 44 61.99 -37.85 118.79
C THR A 44 61.46 -36.49 118.33
N ALA A 45 61.64 -35.42 119.10
CA ALA A 45 61.30 -34.07 118.65
C ALA A 45 62.10 -33.63 117.41
N LYS A 46 63.41 -33.93 117.34
CA LYS A 46 64.26 -33.68 116.17
C LYS A 46 63.82 -34.49 114.95
N TYR A 47 63.45 -35.76 115.12
CA TYR A 47 62.88 -36.58 114.05
C TYR A 47 61.51 -36.08 113.56
N LEU A 48 60.62 -35.66 114.47
CA LEU A 48 59.32 -35.09 114.10
C LEU A 48 59.48 -33.77 113.34
N ALA A 49 60.29 -32.84 113.83
CA ALA A 49 60.59 -31.58 113.13
C ALA A 49 61.20 -31.82 111.73
N HIS A 50 62.11 -32.79 111.60
CA HIS A 50 62.65 -33.18 110.29
C HIS A 50 61.58 -33.79 109.38
N ALA A 51 60.67 -34.61 109.91
CA ALA A 51 59.57 -35.20 109.14
C ALA A 51 58.55 -34.14 108.70
N GLU A 52 58.23 -33.17 109.55
CA GLU A 52 57.40 -32.01 109.21
C GLU A 52 58.07 -31.14 108.13
N GLN A 53 59.35 -30.82 108.27
CA GLN A 53 60.11 -30.08 107.25
C GLN A 53 60.14 -30.83 105.91
N THR A 54 60.37 -32.15 105.94
CA THR A 54 60.36 -33.01 104.75
C THR A 54 58.98 -33.02 104.08
N ARG A 55 57.91 -33.11 104.88
CA ARG A 55 56.52 -33.07 104.39
C ARG A 55 56.18 -31.70 103.79
N LEU A 56 56.53 -30.61 104.44
CA LEU A 56 56.30 -29.25 103.93
C LEU A 56 57.05 -29.01 102.62
N ALA A 57 58.31 -29.44 102.53
CA ALA A 57 59.08 -29.38 101.28
C ALA A 57 58.45 -30.21 100.15
N TRP A 58 57.88 -31.38 100.47
CA TRP A 58 57.16 -32.21 99.49
C TRP A 58 55.82 -31.59 99.07
N GLU A 59 55.05 -31.02 99.99
CA GLU A 59 53.79 -30.32 99.69
C GLU A 59 54.05 -29.06 98.85
N GLN A 60 55.07 -28.27 99.17
CA GLN A 60 55.53 -27.12 98.37
C GLN A 60 56.02 -27.56 96.98
N GLY A 61 56.84 -28.62 96.89
CA GLY A 61 57.29 -29.16 95.61
C GLY A 61 56.12 -29.63 94.74
N ARG A 62 55.09 -30.26 95.35
CA ARG A 62 53.88 -30.68 94.66
C ARG A 62 53.02 -29.49 94.20
N GLN A 63 52.92 -28.43 95.00
CA GLN A 63 52.27 -27.17 94.61
C GLN A 63 52.98 -26.52 93.43
N ALA A 64 54.31 -26.35 93.52
CA ALA A 64 55.11 -25.79 92.43
C ALA A 64 55.00 -26.59 91.13
N ILE A 65 54.95 -27.94 91.18
CA ILE A 65 54.71 -28.77 89.99
C ILE A 65 53.31 -28.52 89.40
N ALA A 66 52.28 -28.39 90.24
CA ALA A 66 50.91 -28.11 89.79
C ALA A 66 50.78 -26.69 89.18
N GLU A 67 51.43 -25.69 89.77
CA GLU A 67 51.46 -24.32 89.27
C GLU A 67 52.20 -24.23 87.93
N ASN A 68 53.42 -24.79 87.82
CA ASN A 68 54.16 -24.88 86.56
C ASN A 68 53.35 -25.60 85.46
N ALA A 69 52.61 -26.66 85.80
CA ALA A 69 51.75 -27.36 84.84
C ALA A 69 50.54 -26.52 84.39
N LEU A 70 49.95 -25.70 85.29
CA LEU A 70 48.88 -24.77 84.94
C LEU A 70 49.40 -23.59 84.10
N GLU A 71 50.60 -23.08 84.38
CA GLU A 71 51.24 -22.01 83.60
C GLU A 71 51.67 -22.49 82.22
N SER A 72 52.29 -23.66 82.12
CA SER A 72 52.60 -24.32 80.84
C SER A 72 51.34 -24.50 79.99
N ARG A 73 50.24 -24.98 80.58
CA ARG A 73 48.95 -25.14 79.89
C ARG A 73 48.31 -23.79 79.50
N ARG A 74 48.49 -22.73 80.29
CA ARG A 74 48.06 -21.36 79.93
C ARG A 74 48.86 -20.82 78.75
N ALA A 75 50.18 -20.99 78.76
CA ALA A 75 51.06 -20.59 77.68
C ALA A 75 50.76 -21.33 76.37
N GLU A 76 50.53 -22.65 76.42
CA GLU A 76 50.05 -23.42 75.26
C GLU A 76 48.72 -22.89 74.71
N MET A 77 47.75 -22.60 75.57
CA MET A 77 46.45 -22.08 75.14
C MET A 77 46.57 -20.67 74.54
N GLN A 78 47.45 -19.82 75.07
CA GLN A 78 47.78 -18.51 74.49
C GLN A 78 48.45 -18.65 73.12
N GLN A 79 49.47 -19.50 72.99
CA GLN A 79 50.13 -19.76 71.70
C GLN A 79 49.16 -20.30 70.64
N ARG A 80 48.28 -21.24 71.01
CA ARG A 80 47.22 -21.75 70.12
C ARG A 80 46.22 -20.65 69.74
N ALA A 81 45.82 -19.80 70.68
CA ALA A 81 44.94 -18.66 70.40
C ALA A 81 45.59 -17.64 69.46
N GLU A 82 46.88 -17.33 69.64
CA GLU A 82 47.65 -16.50 68.72
C GLU A 82 47.79 -17.10 67.32
N GLN A 83 48.07 -18.41 67.22
CA GLN A 83 48.17 -19.10 65.94
C GLN A 83 46.83 -19.06 65.17
N VAL A 84 45.71 -19.29 65.87
CA VAL A 84 44.37 -19.17 65.29
C VAL A 84 44.05 -17.72 64.92
N ALA A 85 44.40 -16.74 65.75
CA ALA A 85 44.19 -15.32 65.44
C ALA A 85 45.00 -14.86 64.22
N LYS A 86 46.27 -15.28 64.11
CA LYS A 86 47.14 -15.04 62.94
C LYS A 86 46.53 -15.68 61.69
N TYR A 87 46.22 -16.97 61.72
CA TYR A 87 45.60 -17.68 60.61
C TYR A 87 44.26 -17.06 60.15
N LEU A 88 43.40 -16.65 61.08
CA LEU A 88 42.14 -15.95 60.75
C LEU A 88 42.37 -14.55 60.19
N GLY A 89 43.42 -13.84 60.65
CA GLY A 89 43.88 -12.58 60.07
C GLY A 89 44.34 -12.76 58.63
N ASP A 90 45.29 -13.67 58.39
CA ASP A 90 45.84 -14.00 57.08
C ASP A 90 44.71 -14.44 56.11
N LEU A 91 43.81 -15.31 56.57
CA LEU A 91 42.67 -15.79 55.79
C LEU A 91 41.67 -14.66 55.47
N ASN A 92 41.50 -13.67 56.34
CA ASN A 92 40.69 -12.49 56.06
C ASN A 92 41.38 -11.55 55.05
N ILE A 93 42.69 -11.29 55.21
CA ILE A 93 43.50 -10.51 54.27
C ILE A 93 43.39 -11.11 52.86
N ASN A 94 43.72 -12.40 52.71
CA ASN A 94 43.63 -13.13 51.43
C ASN A 94 42.22 -13.02 50.80
N ARG A 95 41.15 -13.13 51.59
CA ARG A 95 39.76 -12.96 51.10
C ARG A 95 39.48 -11.53 50.64
N THR A 96 39.96 -10.51 51.35
CA THR A 96 39.77 -9.11 50.95
C THR A 96 40.59 -8.74 49.72
N GLU A 97 41.81 -9.26 49.60
CA GLU A 97 42.67 -9.07 48.42
C GLU A 97 42.08 -9.78 47.20
N GLN A 98 41.63 -11.04 47.33
CA GLN A 98 40.96 -11.76 46.24
C GLN A 98 39.65 -11.06 45.83
N ALA A 99 38.85 -10.58 46.78
CA ALA A 99 37.64 -9.82 46.48
C ALA A 99 37.95 -8.51 45.72
N ALA A 100 39.08 -7.86 46.04
CA ALA A 100 39.55 -6.68 45.32
C ALA A 100 40.04 -7.02 43.90
N THR A 101 40.85 -8.07 43.71
CA THR A 101 41.31 -8.49 42.37
C THR A 101 40.14 -8.92 41.50
N ASP A 102 39.20 -9.68 42.03
CA ASP A 102 38.01 -10.12 41.30
C ASP A 102 37.09 -8.94 40.95
N SER A 103 37.03 -7.92 41.81
CA SER A 103 36.32 -6.66 41.53
C SER A 103 37.00 -5.89 40.39
N GLU A 104 38.33 -5.74 40.43
CA GLU A 104 39.05 -5.03 39.37
C GLU A 104 39.00 -5.78 38.04
N GLN A 105 39.20 -7.10 38.01
CA GLN A 105 39.07 -7.90 36.79
C GLN A 105 37.68 -7.74 36.16
N ARG A 106 36.60 -7.81 36.93
CA ARG A 106 35.23 -7.54 36.45
C ARG A 106 35.07 -6.11 35.94
N ALA A 107 35.68 -5.12 36.59
CA ALA A 107 35.65 -3.73 36.12
C ALA A 107 36.43 -3.53 34.80
N GLN A 108 37.60 -4.14 34.65
CA GLN A 108 38.39 -4.14 33.41
C GLN A 108 37.65 -4.87 32.29
N GLU A 109 37.01 -6.01 32.58
CA GLU A 109 36.12 -6.72 31.66
C GLU A 109 34.99 -5.82 31.15
N VAL A 110 34.24 -5.17 32.05
CA VAL A 110 33.13 -4.27 31.67
C VAL A 110 33.63 -3.08 30.85
N ARG A 111 34.80 -2.49 31.18
CA ARG A 111 35.47 -1.46 30.36
C ARG A 111 35.78 -2.00 28.95
N SER A 112 36.32 -3.21 28.83
CA SER A 112 36.66 -3.82 27.53
C SER A 112 35.40 -4.16 26.70
N ARG A 113 34.35 -4.71 27.33
CA ARG A 113 33.07 -5.06 26.70
C ARG A 113 32.36 -3.80 26.20
N THR A 114 32.29 -2.75 27.02
CA THR A 114 31.68 -1.46 26.64
C THR A 114 32.47 -0.74 25.55
N PHE A 115 33.81 -0.81 25.54
CA PHE A 115 34.63 -0.29 24.44
C PHE A 115 34.38 -1.04 23.13
N LYS A 116 34.41 -2.39 23.15
CA LYS A 116 34.09 -3.24 21.99
C LYS A 116 32.70 -2.93 21.43
N MET A 117 31.69 -2.83 22.29
CA MET A 117 30.31 -2.48 21.91
C MET A 117 30.21 -1.07 21.30
N ARG A 118 30.83 -0.05 21.91
CA ARG A 118 30.86 1.32 21.35
C ARG A 118 31.53 1.36 19.98
N SER A 119 32.60 0.58 19.78
CA SER A 119 33.26 0.44 18.49
C SER A 119 32.33 -0.22 17.45
N GLN A 120 31.73 -1.36 17.78
CA GLN A 120 30.76 -2.06 16.91
C GLN A 120 29.60 -1.16 16.51
N LEU A 121 29.00 -0.42 17.46
CA LEU A 121 27.92 0.54 17.17
C LEU A 121 28.38 1.66 16.23
N LYS A 122 29.61 2.19 16.40
CA LYS A 122 30.21 3.17 15.49
C LYS A 122 30.42 2.61 14.08
N HIS A 123 30.84 1.35 13.96
CA HIS A 123 30.96 0.65 12.67
C HIS A 123 29.60 0.40 12.00
N ILE A 124 28.59 -0.05 12.75
CA ILE A 124 27.21 -0.25 12.27
C ILE A 124 26.60 1.07 11.80
N HIS A 125 26.77 2.16 12.56
CA HIS A 125 26.31 3.49 12.18
C HIS A 125 26.99 3.99 10.89
N LYS A 126 28.32 3.85 10.77
CA LYS A 126 29.07 4.16 9.54
C LYS A 126 28.74 3.22 8.37
N ALA A 127 28.23 2.02 8.63
CA ALA A 127 27.68 1.14 7.59
C ALA A 127 26.31 1.63 7.11
N ARG A 128 25.36 1.90 8.02
CA ARG A 128 24.02 2.42 7.70
C ARG A 128 24.07 3.75 6.93
N ILE A 129 24.96 4.68 7.29
CA ILE A 129 25.15 5.93 6.54
C ILE A 129 25.66 5.69 5.12
N ARG A 130 26.54 4.69 4.91
CA ARG A 130 27.02 4.35 3.55
C ARG A 130 25.94 3.67 2.72
N ALA A 131 25.18 2.74 3.30
CA ALA A 131 24.04 2.11 2.65
C ALA A 131 22.99 3.15 2.23
N GLY A 132 22.48 3.96 3.17
CA GLY A 132 21.49 4.99 2.87
C GLY A 132 21.94 6.04 1.84
N LYS A 133 23.25 6.31 1.72
CA LYS A 133 23.79 7.16 0.64
C LYS A 133 23.81 6.43 -0.72
N ALA A 134 24.13 5.13 -0.75
CA ALA A 134 24.05 4.32 -1.96
C ALA A 134 22.60 4.14 -2.44
N ASP A 135 21.68 3.82 -1.52
CA ASP A 135 20.24 3.70 -1.80
C ASP A 135 19.66 5.01 -2.37
N LEU A 136 20.07 6.16 -1.82
CA LEU A 136 19.67 7.48 -2.30
C LEU A 136 20.22 7.77 -3.70
N ALA A 137 21.50 7.47 -3.96
CA ALA A 137 22.10 7.63 -5.28
C ALA A 137 21.45 6.71 -6.33
N GLN A 138 21.16 5.45 -5.98
CA GLN A 138 20.45 4.51 -6.85
C GLN A 138 19.02 5.00 -7.16
N ARG A 139 18.30 5.54 -6.17
CA ARG A 139 16.97 6.15 -6.38
C ARG A 139 17.04 7.37 -7.29
N GLN A 140 18.05 8.24 -7.12
CA GLN A 140 18.28 9.38 -8.01
C GLN A 140 18.55 8.92 -9.44
N GLN A 141 19.42 7.92 -9.63
CA GLN A 141 19.70 7.34 -10.95
C GLN A 141 18.42 6.78 -11.59
N LEU A 142 17.64 5.95 -10.88
CA LEU A 142 16.38 5.39 -11.40
C LEU A 142 15.35 6.48 -11.76
N VAL A 143 15.35 7.62 -11.06
CA VAL A 143 14.50 8.78 -11.41
C VAL A 143 15.01 9.48 -12.68
N HIS A 144 16.32 9.65 -12.85
CA HIS A 144 16.91 10.19 -14.07
C HIS A 144 16.70 9.27 -15.28
N ASP A 145 16.93 7.96 -15.13
CA ASP A 145 16.73 6.95 -16.17
C ASP A 145 15.26 6.93 -16.61
N ARG A 146 14.31 6.95 -15.64
CA ARG A 146 12.87 7.03 -15.93
C ARG A 146 12.50 8.35 -16.64
N ALA A 147 13.07 9.47 -16.21
CA ALA A 147 12.82 10.77 -16.84
C ALA A 147 13.30 10.78 -18.31
N ALA A 148 14.51 10.27 -18.57
CA ALA A 148 15.06 10.13 -19.92
C ALA A 148 14.18 9.23 -20.81
N LEU A 149 13.72 8.08 -20.30
CA LEU A 149 12.79 7.20 -21.02
C LEU A 149 11.45 7.89 -21.33
N THR A 150 10.89 8.67 -20.39
CA THR A 150 9.65 9.42 -20.67
C THR A 150 9.85 10.56 -21.67
N LEU A 151 11.01 11.23 -21.69
CA LEU A 151 11.32 12.25 -22.69
C LEU A 151 11.43 11.62 -24.09
N MET A 152 12.14 10.49 -24.22
CA MET A 152 12.24 9.73 -25.48
C MET A 152 10.86 9.29 -25.99
N GLN A 153 9.99 8.78 -25.10
CA GLN A 153 8.61 8.42 -25.46
C GLN A 153 7.78 9.63 -25.94
N ILE A 154 7.94 10.80 -25.30
CA ILE A 154 7.26 12.03 -25.72
C ILE A 154 7.77 12.50 -27.09
N GLU A 155 9.09 12.44 -27.33
CA GLU A 155 9.67 12.73 -28.63
C GLU A 155 9.14 11.81 -29.73
N ASP A 156 9.11 10.49 -29.51
CA ASP A 156 8.69 9.52 -30.52
C ASP A 156 7.19 9.60 -30.80
N LEU A 157 6.37 9.89 -29.78
CA LEU A 157 4.96 10.25 -29.97
C LEU A 157 4.80 11.53 -30.80
N ASN A 158 5.65 12.54 -30.59
CA ASN A 158 5.62 13.79 -31.37
C ASN A 158 6.11 13.58 -32.81
N LYS A 159 7.19 12.82 -33.04
CA LYS A 159 7.65 12.39 -34.38
C LYS A 159 6.52 11.66 -35.13
N THR A 160 5.85 10.72 -34.47
CA THR A 160 4.72 9.96 -35.03
C THR A 160 3.52 10.86 -35.35
N ARG A 161 3.16 11.80 -34.46
CA ARG A 161 2.09 12.79 -34.70
C ARG A 161 2.39 13.69 -35.89
N LEU A 162 3.63 14.17 -36.03
CA LEU A 162 4.06 15.00 -37.16
C LEU A 162 4.05 14.22 -38.47
N ALA A 163 4.54 12.98 -38.48
CA ALA A 163 4.50 12.10 -39.65
C ALA A 163 3.05 11.81 -40.10
N ASN A 164 2.16 11.48 -39.16
CA ASN A 164 0.73 11.26 -39.45
C ASN A 164 0.04 12.53 -39.95
N ALA A 165 0.35 13.69 -39.38
CA ALA A 165 -0.18 14.98 -39.84
C ALA A 165 0.30 15.33 -41.26
N ALA A 166 1.57 15.07 -41.58
CA ALA A 166 2.14 15.26 -42.91
C ALA A 166 1.51 14.31 -43.95
N ALA A 167 1.35 13.02 -43.61
CA ALA A 167 0.67 12.05 -44.48
C ALA A 167 -0.79 12.44 -44.74
N ALA A 168 -1.53 12.82 -43.69
CA ALA A 168 -2.90 13.31 -43.82
C ALA A 168 -3.02 14.66 -44.56
N ALA A 169 -1.97 15.48 -44.59
CA ALA A 169 -1.90 16.68 -45.43
C ALA A 169 -1.63 16.34 -46.90
N ALA A 170 -0.69 15.43 -47.17
CA ALA A 170 -0.38 14.95 -48.52
C ALA A 170 -1.59 14.27 -49.17
N GLN A 171 -2.30 13.39 -48.45
CA GLN A 171 -3.53 12.77 -48.94
C GLN A 171 -4.60 13.82 -49.31
N ARG A 172 -4.86 14.80 -48.43
CA ARG A 172 -5.83 15.88 -48.72
C ARG A 172 -5.41 16.74 -49.91
N ALA A 173 -4.12 16.96 -50.13
CA ALA A 173 -3.62 17.65 -51.31
C ALA A 173 -3.85 16.81 -52.59
N GLN A 174 -3.62 15.49 -52.53
CA GLN A 174 -3.88 14.57 -53.64
C GLN A 174 -5.38 14.46 -53.97
N GLU A 175 -6.26 14.38 -52.96
CA GLU A 175 -7.72 14.41 -53.14
C GLU A 175 -8.21 15.75 -53.71
N ALA A 176 -7.59 16.87 -53.32
CA ALA A 176 -7.91 18.18 -53.91
C ALA A 176 -7.46 18.24 -55.38
N GLN A 177 -6.30 17.67 -55.73
CA GLN A 177 -5.81 17.57 -57.09
C GLN A 177 -6.68 16.66 -57.97
N SER A 178 -7.13 15.50 -57.46
CA SER A 178 -8.01 14.60 -58.24
C SER A 178 -9.35 15.28 -58.53
N ARG A 179 -9.99 15.89 -57.52
CA ARG A 179 -11.25 16.63 -57.70
C ARG A 179 -11.09 17.83 -58.64
N ALA A 180 -9.95 18.52 -58.60
CA ALA A 180 -9.68 19.60 -59.55
C ALA A 180 -9.55 19.08 -60.99
N ALA A 181 -8.92 17.93 -61.21
CA ALA A 181 -8.83 17.28 -62.51
C ALA A 181 -10.19 16.74 -63.00
N GLU A 182 -10.98 16.12 -62.11
CA GLU A 182 -12.34 15.66 -62.37
C GLU A 182 -13.25 16.83 -62.81
N VAL A 183 -13.20 17.96 -62.09
CA VAL A 183 -13.97 19.17 -62.44
C VAL A 183 -13.47 19.79 -63.75
N ALA A 184 -12.17 19.82 -64.01
CA ALA A 184 -11.63 20.30 -65.29
C ALA A 184 -12.11 19.44 -66.48
N ALA A 185 -12.12 18.11 -66.33
CA ALA A 185 -12.63 17.17 -67.33
C ALA A 185 -14.15 17.33 -67.54
N GLN A 186 -14.92 17.54 -66.47
CA GLN A 186 -16.36 17.84 -66.58
C GLN A 186 -16.62 19.15 -67.34
N ILE A 187 -15.82 20.19 -67.09
CA ILE A 187 -15.93 21.47 -67.82
C ILE A 187 -15.59 21.28 -69.31
N GLN A 188 -14.57 20.47 -69.64
CA GLN A 188 -14.24 20.13 -71.03
C GLN A 188 -15.40 19.38 -71.71
N ALA A 189 -15.93 18.32 -71.09
CA ALA A 189 -17.06 17.55 -71.64
C ALA A 189 -18.33 18.39 -71.83
N ILE A 190 -18.62 19.32 -70.90
CA ILE A 190 -19.75 20.27 -71.04
C ILE A 190 -19.52 21.25 -72.21
N ASN A 191 -18.28 21.69 -72.44
CA ASN A 191 -17.97 22.57 -73.57
C ASN A 191 -18.06 21.82 -74.90
N GLU A 192 -17.54 20.59 -74.99
CA GLU A 192 -17.69 19.71 -76.15
C GLU A 192 -19.16 19.42 -76.45
N GLN A 193 -19.96 19.07 -75.43
CA GLN A 193 -21.41 18.87 -75.59
C GLN A 193 -22.10 20.13 -76.13
N ARG A 194 -21.73 21.33 -75.66
CA ARG A 194 -22.29 22.60 -76.14
C ARG A 194 -21.89 22.92 -77.57
N ILE A 195 -20.66 22.60 -77.98
CA ILE A 195 -20.20 22.76 -79.37
C ILE A 195 -20.98 21.80 -80.28
N ASN A 196 -21.02 20.51 -79.94
CA ASN A 196 -21.75 19.49 -80.69
C ASN A 196 -23.25 19.83 -80.81
N GLN A 197 -23.87 20.34 -79.74
CA GLN A 197 -25.26 20.80 -79.78
C GLN A 197 -25.43 22.05 -80.67
N ALA A 198 -24.52 23.03 -80.59
CA ALA A 198 -24.58 24.22 -81.44
C ALA A 198 -24.39 23.89 -82.94
N GLU A 199 -23.56 22.89 -83.26
CA GLU A 199 -23.39 22.35 -84.62
C GLU A 199 -24.67 21.64 -85.09
N GLN A 200 -25.29 20.79 -84.26
CA GLN A 200 -26.58 20.14 -84.57
C GLN A 200 -27.70 21.16 -84.76
N ASP A 201 -27.80 22.17 -83.89
CA ASP A 201 -28.78 23.25 -84.00
C ASP A 201 -28.53 24.10 -85.26
N ALA A 202 -27.27 24.27 -85.69
CA ALA A 202 -26.93 24.95 -86.93
C ALA A 202 -27.30 24.12 -88.16
N SER A 203 -27.00 22.81 -88.17
CA SER A 203 -27.36 21.92 -89.29
C SER A 203 -28.87 21.77 -89.44
N SER A 204 -29.60 21.66 -88.33
CA SER A 204 -31.07 21.56 -88.32
C SER A 204 -31.71 22.84 -88.88
N ARG A 205 -31.23 24.03 -88.47
CA ARG A 205 -31.70 25.31 -89.02
C ARG A 205 -31.34 25.48 -90.50
N ALA A 206 -30.22 24.94 -90.97
CA ALA A 206 -29.85 24.94 -92.38
C ALA A 206 -30.76 24.01 -93.22
N GLN A 207 -31.13 22.84 -92.69
CA GLN A 207 -32.12 21.94 -93.29
C GLN A 207 -33.51 22.61 -93.32
N GLU A 208 -34.02 23.11 -92.20
CA GLU A 208 -35.28 23.86 -92.15
C GLU A 208 -35.33 25.02 -93.16
N PHE A 209 -34.22 25.73 -93.35
CA PHE A 209 -34.15 26.81 -94.34
C PHE A 209 -34.20 26.27 -95.78
N SER A 210 -33.47 25.18 -96.07
CA SER A 210 -33.52 24.49 -97.37
C SER A 210 -34.93 23.99 -97.69
N ASP A 211 -35.59 23.36 -96.72
CA ASP A 211 -36.94 22.81 -96.87
C ASP A 211 -37.96 23.93 -97.09
N ARG A 212 -37.91 25.01 -96.31
CA ARG A 212 -38.76 26.21 -96.53
C ARG A 212 -38.52 26.85 -97.90
N VAL A 213 -37.30 26.84 -98.42
CA VAL A 213 -36.99 27.33 -99.78
C VAL A 213 -37.58 26.40 -100.86
N ALA A 214 -37.55 25.09 -100.64
CA ALA A 214 -38.20 24.12 -101.53
C ALA A 214 -39.73 24.24 -101.50
N ASP A 215 -40.34 24.36 -100.31
CA ASP A 215 -41.77 24.62 -100.13
C ASP A 215 -42.20 25.90 -100.84
N VAL A 216 -41.51 27.02 -100.58
CA VAL A 216 -41.78 28.31 -101.25
C VAL A 216 -41.67 28.18 -102.76
N LYS A 217 -40.63 27.51 -103.29
CA LYS A 217 -40.48 27.27 -104.73
C LYS A 217 -41.66 26.47 -105.29
N SER A 218 -42.06 25.39 -104.62
CA SER A 218 -43.21 24.58 -105.05
C SER A 218 -44.53 25.37 -105.02
N SER A 219 -44.69 26.27 -104.04
CA SER A 219 -45.86 27.14 -103.93
C SER A 219 -45.92 28.20 -105.05
N LEU A 220 -44.76 28.69 -105.50
CA LEU A 220 -44.64 29.60 -106.64
C LEU A 220 -44.95 28.87 -107.95
N GLU A 221 -44.41 27.66 -108.15
CA GLU A 221 -44.73 26.81 -109.31
C GLU A 221 -46.22 26.46 -109.38
N GLN A 222 -46.85 26.16 -108.24
CA GLN A 222 -48.31 25.98 -108.16
C GLN A 222 -49.08 27.28 -108.47
N LEU A 223 -48.63 28.44 -107.98
CA LEU A 223 -49.25 29.73 -108.29
C LEU A 223 -49.11 30.11 -109.78
N GLU A 224 -47.99 29.78 -110.42
CA GLU A 224 -47.80 29.96 -111.86
C GLU A 224 -48.67 29.00 -112.67
N ALA A 225 -48.73 27.72 -112.31
CA ALA A 225 -49.64 26.76 -112.93
C ALA A 225 -51.12 27.18 -112.80
N ASN A 226 -51.53 27.64 -111.61
CA ASN A 226 -52.87 28.17 -111.36
C ASN A 226 -53.14 29.46 -112.18
N ARG A 227 -52.17 30.37 -112.30
CA ARG A 227 -52.29 31.56 -113.16
C ARG A 227 -52.43 31.21 -114.64
N LEU A 228 -51.67 30.22 -115.14
CA LEU A 228 -51.77 29.75 -116.52
C LEU A 228 -53.11 29.05 -116.78
N ALA A 229 -53.62 28.24 -115.84
CA ALA A 229 -54.95 27.63 -115.93
C ALA A 229 -56.09 28.66 -115.89
N LEU A 230 -55.98 29.69 -115.05
CA LEU A 230 -56.92 30.81 -115.02
C LEU A 230 -56.86 31.64 -116.31
N ALA A 231 -55.66 31.92 -116.84
CA ALA A 231 -55.51 32.64 -118.11
C ALA A 231 -56.06 31.82 -119.30
N ALA A 232 -55.84 30.50 -119.33
CA ALA A 232 -56.37 29.62 -120.36
C ALA A 232 -57.91 29.50 -120.31
N SER A 233 -58.49 29.37 -119.11
CA SER A 233 -59.95 29.34 -118.94
C SER A 233 -60.61 30.71 -119.21
N GLN A 234 -59.95 31.82 -118.88
CA GLN A 234 -60.39 33.16 -119.32
C GLN A 234 -60.28 33.34 -120.85
N ALA A 235 -59.23 32.81 -121.48
CA ALA A 235 -59.12 32.83 -122.95
C ALA A 235 -60.22 32.02 -123.62
N GLN A 236 -60.58 30.84 -123.07
CA GLN A 236 -61.75 30.07 -123.50
C GLN A 236 -63.07 30.81 -123.23
N GLN A 237 -63.25 31.46 -122.09
CA GLN A 237 -64.44 32.29 -121.81
C GLN A 237 -64.56 33.43 -122.82
N LEU A 238 -63.47 34.13 -123.15
CA LEU A 238 -63.45 35.19 -124.17
C LEU A 238 -63.68 34.64 -125.58
N GLN A 239 -63.22 33.43 -125.89
CA GLN A 239 -63.51 32.75 -127.15
C GLN A 239 -65.00 32.37 -127.24
N ASN A 240 -65.58 31.82 -126.18
CA ASN A 240 -67.01 31.48 -126.10
C ASN A 240 -67.89 32.75 -126.13
N PHE A 241 -67.47 33.84 -125.48
CA PHE A 241 -68.17 35.14 -125.62
C PHE A 241 -68.09 35.69 -127.04
N ARG A 242 -66.98 35.47 -127.76
CA ARG A 242 -66.85 35.85 -129.18
C ARG A 242 -67.75 35.01 -130.08
N THR A 243 -67.87 33.70 -129.86
CA THR A 243 -68.81 32.86 -130.64
C THR A 243 -70.26 33.21 -130.30
N GLN A 244 -70.60 33.41 -129.02
CA GLN A 244 -71.94 33.87 -128.60
C GLN A 244 -72.29 35.26 -129.16
N LEU A 245 -71.33 36.19 -129.26
CA LEU A 245 -71.55 37.48 -129.92
C LEU A 245 -71.68 37.32 -131.45
N GLN A 246 -70.93 36.42 -132.07
CA GLN A 246 -71.05 36.12 -133.50
C GLN A 246 -72.43 35.50 -133.83
N GLU A 247 -72.88 34.56 -133.00
CA GLU A 247 -74.23 33.97 -133.03
C GLU A 247 -75.30 35.04 -132.75
N SER A 248 -75.15 35.88 -131.73
CA SER A 248 -76.14 36.89 -131.35
C SER A 248 -76.24 38.08 -132.32
N VAL A 249 -75.20 38.38 -133.11
CA VAL A 249 -75.19 39.50 -134.07
C VAL A 249 -75.57 39.06 -135.49
N TRP A 250 -75.38 37.79 -135.85
CA TRP A 250 -75.66 37.28 -137.20
C TRP A 250 -76.70 36.14 -137.27
N GLY A 251 -77.01 35.47 -136.16
CA GLY A 251 -78.11 34.53 -136.01
C GLY A 251 -79.40 35.23 -135.61
N GLY A 252 -80.03 35.93 -136.56
CA GLY A 252 -81.21 36.73 -136.28
C GLY A 252 -82.50 35.90 -136.11
N ASP A 253 -82.97 35.74 -134.88
CA ASP A 253 -84.38 35.44 -134.62
C ASP A 253 -84.91 36.15 -133.34
N ARG A 254 -86.19 36.53 -133.34
CA ARG A 254 -86.79 37.40 -132.30
C ARG A 254 -87.75 36.65 -131.38
N THR A 255 -87.29 36.23 -130.20
CA THR A 255 -88.17 35.74 -129.13
C THR A 255 -87.80 36.27 -127.74
N THR A 256 -88.81 36.65 -126.96
CA THR A 256 -88.73 37.18 -125.59
C THR A 256 -88.73 36.07 -124.54
N ALA A 257 -87.88 36.13 -123.50
CA ALA A 257 -88.10 35.40 -122.25
C ALA A 257 -87.31 35.93 -121.03
N VAL A 258 -88.04 36.21 -119.94
CA VAL A 258 -87.77 35.84 -118.52
C VAL A 258 -86.47 36.28 -117.81
N SER A 259 -86.64 36.81 -116.60
CA SER A 259 -85.62 37.07 -115.56
C SER A 259 -85.73 36.05 -114.41
N PRO A 260 -84.64 35.78 -113.66
CA PRO A 260 -84.79 35.43 -112.25
C PRO A 260 -83.80 36.12 -111.29
N THR A 261 -84.34 36.90 -110.34
CA THR A 261 -83.97 36.83 -108.91
C THR A 261 -84.73 35.67 -108.23
N PRO A 262 -84.51 35.29 -106.95
CA PRO A 262 -83.50 35.67 -105.94
C PRO A 262 -82.53 34.46 -105.68
N GLN A 263 -81.97 34.04 -104.54
CA GLN A 263 -82.05 34.28 -103.08
C GLN A 263 -80.68 34.12 -102.37
N PRO A 264 -80.49 34.69 -101.16
CA PRO A 264 -79.31 34.49 -100.30
C PRO A 264 -79.46 33.32 -99.30
N ARG A 265 -78.34 32.89 -98.70
CA ARG A 265 -78.18 32.31 -97.34
C ARG A 265 -76.68 32.29 -97.01
N GLU A 266 -76.21 32.70 -95.83
CA GLU A 266 -76.32 32.03 -94.52
C GLU A 266 -75.68 30.61 -94.52
N ALA A 267 -74.92 30.16 -93.51
CA ALA A 267 -74.85 30.64 -92.12
C ALA A 267 -73.57 30.15 -91.39
N LYS A 268 -73.31 30.73 -90.20
CA LYS A 268 -72.72 30.06 -89.00
C LYS A 268 -71.22 29.63 -89.09
N VAL A 269 -70.44 29.51 -88.00
CA VAL A 269 -70.73 29.57 -86.54
C VAL A 269 -69.46 29.92 -85.73
N ILE A 270 -69.62 30.70 -84.63
CA ILE A 270 -68.92 30.68 -83.28
C ILE A 270 -67.39 30.40 -83.22
N SER A 271 -66.53 31.02 -82.40
CA SER A 271 -66.59 31.91 -81.19
C SER A 271 -65.38 32.86 -81.21
N LYS A 272 -65.48 34.15 -80.86
CA LYS A 272 -65.53 34.78 -79.50
C LYS A 272 -64.19 34.75 -78.69
N PRO A 273 -63.93 35.77 -77.84
CA PRO A 273 -62.57 36.30 -77.61
C PRO A 273 -62.22 36.42 -76.09
N VAL A 274 -61.51 37.49 -75.68
CA VAL A 274 -61.26 38.00 -74.29
C VAL A 274 -60.02 37.40 -73.58
N THR A 275 -59.24 38.09 -72.72
CA THR A 275 -58.81 39.52 -72.56
C THR A 275 -57.63 39.54 -71.55
N GLU A 276 -56.86 40.63 -71.56
CA GLU A 276 -55.84 41.14 -70.63
C GLU A 276 -55.68 40.58 -69.17
N VAL A 277 -54.41 40.30 -68.82
CA VAL A 277 -53.62 40.91 -67.70
C VAL A 277 -54.01 40.68 -66.22
N THR A 278 -53.00 40.84 -65.35
CA THR A 278 -53.02 41.14 -63.88
C THR A 278 -53.23 40.02 -62.83
N THR A 279 -52.08 39.51 -62.35
CA THR A 279 -51.63 39.54 -60.93
C THR A 279 -52.34 38.77 -59.78
N SER A 280 -51.48 38.30 -58.88
CA SER A 280 -51.63 38.26 -57.41
C SER A 280 -52.44 37.14 -56.71
N ALA A 281 -51.66 36.13 -56.31
CA ALA A 281 -51.42 35.79 -54.89
C ALA A 281 -52.39 34.84 -54.12
N ALA A 282 -51.83 34.37 -53.00
CA ALA A 282 -52.45 33.76 -51.81
C ALA A 282 -52.88 32.26 -51.83
N ASN A 283 -52.04 31.47 -51.13
CA ASN A 283 -52.40 30.51 -50.07
C ASN A 283 -52.76 29.04 -50.37
N ALA A 284 -52.28 28.22 -49.42
CA ALA A 284 -52.73 26.88 -49.00
C ALA A 284 -52.48 25.67 -49.94
N ALA A 285 -52.13 24.47 -49.42
CA ALA A 285 -51.58 24.10 -48.11
C ALA A 285 -51.07 22.64 -48.07
N LYS A 286 -50.02 22.38 -47.27
CA LYS A 286 -49.59 21.05 -46.72
C LYS A 286 -49.05 20.06 -47.80
N SER A 287 -48.18 19.09 -47.49
CA SER A 287 -47.80 18.48 -46.19
C SER A 287 -46.43 17.78 -46.19
N LYS A 288 -45.80 17.63 -45.01
CA LYS A 288 -44.89 16.51 -44.58
C LYS A 288 -43.49 16.43 -45.27
N LYS A 289 -42.37 16.01 -44.65
CA LYS A 289 -42.07 15.44 -43.31
C LYS A 289 -40.57 15.53 -42.96
N LYS A 290 -40.20 15.87 -41.70
CA LYS A 290 -38.93 15.52 -40.98
C LYS A 290 -37.58 16.07 -41.53
N ASN A 291 -36.50 16.27 -40.76
CA ASN A 291 -36.26 16.21 -39.29
C ASN A 291 -34.96 16.95 -38.88
N ASN A 292 -34.98 17.74 -37.78
CA ASN A 292 -33.86 18.16 -36.89
C ASN A 292 -32.57 18.77 -37.52
N LYS A 293 -31.74 19.54 -36.81
CA LYS A 293 -31.51 19.69 -35.36
C LYS A 293 -31.14 21.15 -35.02
N SER A 294 -31.62 21.67 -33.90
CA SER A 294 -31.32 23.03 -33.42
C SER A 294 -30.17 23.09 -32.43
N GLU A 295 -29.52 24.24 -32.37
CA GLU A 295 -28.41 24.63 -31.49
C GLU A 295 -28.76 25.98 -30.85
N THR A 296 -28.49 26.15 -29.54
CA THR A 296 -28.48 27.48 -28.90
C THR A 296 -27.64 27.48 -27.63
N VAL A 297 -27.03 28.64 -27.33
CA VAL A 297 -26.12 28.89 -26.20
C VAL A 297 -26.68 30.03 -25.35
N ALA A 298 -26.63 29.90 -24.02
CA ALA A 298 -26.58 30.98 -23.00
C ALA A 298 -26.84 30.42 -21.58
N VAL A 299 -26.46 31.00 -20.44
CA VAL A 299 -25.39 31.98 -20.03
C VAL A 299 -25.26 31.80 -18.49
N ALA A 300 -24.09 32.06 -17.88
CA ALA A 300 -23.89 31.99 -16.42
C ALA A 300 -24.38 33.25 -15.66
N PRO A 301 -24.67 33.17 -14.35
CA PRO A 301 -23.63 33.54 -13.37
C PRO A 301 -23.60 32.70 -12.06
N GLU A 302 -22.61 33.01 -11.19
CA GLU A 302 -22.33 32.48 -9.83
C GLU A 302 -23.20 33.19 -8.74
N PRO A 303 -23.03 33.01 -7.39
CA PRO A 303 -22.10 32.18 -6.58
C PRO A 303 -22.72 31.46 -5.32
N GLU A 304 -21.85 31.02 -4.39
CA GLU A 304 -22.04 30.78 -2.92
C GLU A 304 -22.58 29.44 -2.31
N VAL A 305 -21.63 28.53 -1.99
CA VAL A 305 -21.09 28.26 -0.62
C VAL A 305 -21.99 27.66 0.52
N VAL A 306 -21.79 26.33 0.77
CA VAL A 306 -22.09 25.45 1.97
C VAL A 306 -23.56 25.28 2.46
N LYS A 307 -24.16 24.10 2.78
CA LYS A 307 -23.74 22.97 3.67
C LYS A 307 -24.91 21.95 3.88
N ALA A 308 -24.57 20.68 4.21
CA ALA A 308 -25.36 19.65 4.92
C ALA A 308 -26.59 18.96 4.27
N VAL A 309 -26.52 17.61 4.22
CA VAL A 309 -27.54 16.56 4.53
C VAL A 309 -28.94 16.72 3.87
N GLU A 310 -29.44 15.80 3.04
CA GLU A 310 -29.69 14.38 3.37
C GLU A 310 -29.82 13.41 2.15
N VAL A 311 -29.79 12.11 2.46
CA VAL A 311 -30.01 10.88 1.65
C VAL A 311 -30.72 10.97 0.29
N VAL A 312 -30.09 10.35 -0.73
CA VAL A 312 -30.78 9.60 -1.82
C VAL A 312 -30.08 8.24 -2.02
N LYS A 313 -30.85 7.18 -2.24
CA LYS A 313 -30.36 5.81 -2.52
C LYS A 313 -30.26 5.56 -4.02
N GLU A 314 -29.15 4.97 -4.49
CA GLU A 314 -29.01 4.14 -5.71
C GLU A 314 -27.55 3.61 -5.76
N LYS A 315 -27.21 2.45 -6.35
CA LYS A 315 -27.87 1.14 -6.48
C LYS A 315 -26.82 0.11 -6.96
N GLU A 316 -27.00 -1.16 -6.61
CA GLU A 316 -26.51 -2.34 -7.35
C GLU A 316 -25.01 -2.46 -7.75
N ALA A 317 -24.26 -3.26 -6.96
CA ALA A 317 -23.14 -4.08 -7.45
C ALA A 317 -23.30 -5.58 -7.06
N PRO A 318 -24.42 -6.26 -7.41
CA PRO A 318 -24.87 -7.48 -6.73
C PRO A 318 -24.28 -8.78 -7.33
N LYS A 319 -22.94 -8.93 -7.34
CA LYS A 319 -22.28 -10.16 -7.87
C LYS A 319 -21.06 -10.66 -7.08
N THR A 320 -20.57 -9.91 -6.09
CA THR A 320 -19.43 -10.32 -5.24
C THR A 320 -19.84 -10.78 -3.85
N SER A 321 -20.81 -10.12 -3.20
CA SER A 321 -21.19 -10.39 -1.80
C SER A 321 -21.51 -11.87 -1.55
N GLY A 322 -22.39 -12.48 -2.36
CA GLY A 322 -22.79 -13.89 -2.21
C GLY A 322 -21.64 -14.91 -2.25
N LYS A 323 -20.49 -14.57 -2.85
CA LYS A 323 -19.28 -15.42 -2.80
C LYS A 323 -18.49 -15.26 -1.51
N ILE A 324 -18.50 -14.05 -0.94
CA ILE A 324 -17.90 -13.73 0.36
C ILE A 324 -18.76 -14.34 1.46
N GLU A 325 -20.08 -14.16 1.39
CA GLU A 325 -21.08 -14.79 2.26
C GLU A 325 -20.91 -16.32 2.29
N GLN A 326 -20.84 -16.96 1.12
CA GLN A 326 -20.65 -18.41 1.02
C GLN A 326 -19.29 -18.86 1.57
N PHE A 327 -18.20 -18.14 1.29
CA PHE A 327 -16.88 -18.44 1.86
C PHE A 327 -16.86 -18.32 3.39
N VAL A 328 -17.55 -17.32 3.96
CA VAL A 328 -17.69 -17.17 5.41
C VAL A 328 -18.46 -18.35 6.01
N VAL A 329 -19.58 -18.78 5.41
CA VAL A 329 -20.32 -19.98 5.86
C VAL A 329 -19.45 -21.24 5.77
N ASP A 330 -18.79 -21.47 4.63
CA ASP A 330 -17.94 -22.64 4.41
C ASP A 330 -16.75 -22.68 5.38
N TYR A 331 -16.18 -21.53 5.74
CA TYR A 331 -15.09 -21.42 6.72
C TYR A 331 -15.59 -21.67 8.16
N VAL A 332 -16.73 -21.07 8.54
CA VAL A 332 -17.37 -21.30 9.86
C VAL A 332 -17.79 -22.76 10.03
N ALA A 333 -18.22 -23.43 8.96
CA ALA A 333 -18.51 -24.87 8.97
C ALA A 333 -17.27 -25.78 9.00
N GLN A 334 -16.08 -25.26 8.65
CA GLN A 334 -14.79 -25.98 8.74
C GLN A 334 -14.11 -25.83 10.11
N LEU A 335 -14.51 -24.85 10.92
CA LEU A 335 -14.09 -24.73 12.31
C LEU A 335 -14.65 -25.90 13.14
N SER A 336 -13.75 -26.72 13.69
CA SER A 336 -14.05 -28.01 14.33
C SER A 336 -14.90 -27.95 15.60
N THR A 337 -15.27 -26.74 16.04
CA THR A 337 -16.11 -26.44 17.20
C THR A 337 -17.60 -26.28 16.87
N ASN A 338 -17.99 -26.19 15.59
CA ASN A 338 -19.31 -25.69 15.15
C ASN A 338 -19.61 -24.29 15.72
N SER A 339 -18.58 -23.43 15.84
CA SER A 339 -18.72 -22.12 16.47
C SER A 339 -19.74 -21.24 15.75
N SER A 340 -20.54 -20.50 16.52
CA SER A 340 -21.49 -19.55 15.96
C SER A 340 -20.72 -18.45 15.21
N LEU A 341 -21.31 -17.90 14.14
CA LEU A 341 -20.72 -16.79 13.40
C LEU A 341 -20.44 -15.58 14.32
N LEU A 342 -21.26 -15.42 15.37
CA LEU A 342 -21.07 -14.39 16.41
C LEU A 342 -19.91 -14.70 17.39
N GLU A 343 -19.54 -15.97 17.59
CA GLU A 343 -18.31 -16.34 18.32
C GLU A 343 -17.07 -16.07 17.46
N VAL A 344 -17.12 -16.41 16.17
CA VAL A 344 -16.03 -16.17 15.20
C VAL A 344 -15.76 -14.67 15.02
N VAL A 345 -16.77 -13.81 15.15
CA VAL A 345 -16.60 -12.34 15.18
C VAL A 345 -15.88 -11.87 16.47
N ASN A 346 -16.10 -12.55 17.60
CA ASN A 346 -15.50 -12.18 18.89
C ASN A 346 -14.06 -12.71 19.05
N ASP A 347 -13.71 -13.87 18.49
CA ASP A 347 -12.32 -14.34 18.45
C ASP A 347 -11.53 -13.65 17.32
N ARG A 348 -10.83 -12.60 17.72
CA ARG A 348 -9.93 -11.79 16.88
C ARG A 348 -8.94 -12.60 16.04
N ASP A 349 -8.40 -13.70 16.54
CA ASP A 349 -7.41 -14.48 15.78
C ASP A 349 -8.10 -15.38 14.74
N THR A 350 -9.33 -15.86 14.99
CA THR A 350 -10.14 -16.51 13.94
C THR A 350 -10.62 -15.53 12.87
N VAL A 351 -11.03 -14.30 13.22
CA VAL A 351 -11.30 -13.22 12.23
C VAL A 351 -10.05 -12.97 11.38
N ARG A 352 -8.88 -12.88 12.02
CA ARG A 352 -7.62 -12.58 11.33
C ARG A 352 -7.24 -13.65 10.32
N ASP A 353 -7.41 -14.93 10.65
CA ASP A 353 -7.14 -16.04 9.72
C ASP A 353 -8.19 -16.09 8.60
N LEU A 354 -9.48 -15.92 8.91
CA LEU A 354 -10.57 -15.80 7.94
C LEU A 354 -10.29 -14.70 6.91
N LEU A 355 -9.88 -13.51 7.36
CA LEU A 355 -9.53 -12.39 6.48
C LEU A 355 -8.27 -12.67 5.65
N ALA A 356 -7.27 -13.34 6.22
CA ALA A 356 -6.04 -13.70 5.50
C ALA A 356 -6.29 -14.78 4.44
N GLN A 357 -7.09 -15.81 4.74
CA GLN A 357 -7.44 -16.86 3.80
C GLN A 357 -8.39 -16.32 2.72
N GLY A 358 -9.46 -15.61 3.11
CA GLY A 358 -10.46 -15.05 2.20
C GLY A 358 -9.87 -14.06 1.19
N ALA A 359 -8.94 -13.20 1.61
CA ALA A 359 -8.26 -12.28 0.67
C ALA A 359 -7.40 -13.04 -0.35
N ASN A 360 -6.77 -14.15 0.04
CA ASN A 360 -5.97 -15.00 -0.86
C ASN A 360 -6.82 -15.86 -1.79
N THR A 361 -7.95 -16.41 -1.32
CA THR A 361 -8.83 -17.29 -2.11
C THR A 361 -9.75 -16.51 -3.07
N LEU A 362 -10.40 -15.45 -2.57
CA LEU A 362 -11.37 -14.66 -3.35
C LEU A 362 -10.71 -13.53 -4.15
N LYS A 363 -9.50 -13.09 -3.78
CA LYS A 363 -8.82 -11.90 -4.34
C LYS A 363 -9.65 -10.62 -4.18
N VAL A 364 -10.28 -10.49 -3.02
CA VAL A 364 -11.07 -9.34 -2.57
C VAL A 364 -10.35 -8.68 -1.40
N ASP A 365 -10.50 -7.36 -1.23
CA ASP A 365 -9.88 -6.64 -0.12
C ASP A 365 -10.41 -7.13 1.24
N PRO A 366 -9.54 -7.29 2.27
CA PRO A 366 -9.98 -7.75 3.60
C PRO A 366 -11.11 -6.93 4.22
N SER A 367 -11.20 -5.64 3.89
CA SER A 367 -12.26 -4.75 4.36
C SER A 367 -13.66 -5.20 3.93
N ASP A 368 -13.83 -5.67 2.69
CA ASP A 368 -15.14 -6.12 2.19
C ASP A 368 -15.55 -7.44 2.85
N ILE A 369 -14.57 -8.30 3.14
CA ILE A 369 -14.78 -9.56 3.86
C ILE A 369 -15.18 -9.28 5.31
N LEU A 370 -14.53 -8.33 5.98
CA LEU A 370 -14.88 -7.89 7.33
C LEU A 370 -16.27 -7.25 7.39
N ASN A 371 -16.59 -6.37 6.42
CA ASN A 371 -17.90 -5.74 6.32
C ASN A 371 -19.02 -6.78 6.10
N THR A 372 -18.78 -7.77 5.23
CA THR A 372 -19.73 -8.87 4.97
C THR A 372 -19.92 -9.74 6.22
N LEU A 373 -18.84 -10.08 6.93
CA LEU A 373 -18.87 -10.84 8.18
C LEU A 373 -19.65 -10.11 9.29
N LEU A 374 -19.44 -8.80 9.45
CA LEU A 374 -20.21 -7.98 10.38
C LEU A 374 -21.70 -7.92 9.99
N GLN A 375 -22.01 -7.71 8.71
CA GLN A 375 -23.38 -7.68 8.21
C GLN A 375 -24.11 -9.02 8.42
N MET A 376 -23.42 -10.15 8.27
CA MET A 376 -23.95 -11.48 8.58
C MET A 376 -24.15 -11.68 10.09
N ALA A 377 -23.27 -11.13 10.94
CA ALA A 377 -23.39 -11.22 12.39
C ALA A 377 -24.59 -10.41 12.92
N GLU A 378 -24.75 -9.18 12.45
CA GLU A 378 -25.89 -8.31 12.75
C GLU A 378 -27.20 -8.92 12.25
N GLY A 379 -27.20 -9.46 11.02
CA GLY A 379 -28.35 -10.16 10.43
C GLY A 379 -28.70 -11.50 11.09
N SER A 380 -27.81 -12.06 11.91
CA SER A 380 -28.04 -13.30 12.67
C SER A 380 -28.52 -13.06 14.11
N SER A 381 -28.79 -11.80 14.49
CA SER A 381 -29.16 -11.40 15.86
C SER A 381 -30.68 -11.14 16.05
N THR A 382 -31.53 -11.71 15.20
CA THR A 382 -33.00 -11.59 15.23
C THR A 382 -33.69 -12.94 15.09
#